data_AF-A0A2N1M149-F1
#
_entry.id   AF-A0A2N1M149-F1
#
_cell.length_a   1.000
_cell.length_b   1.000
_cell.length_c   1.000
_cell.angle_alpha   90.00
_cell.angle_beta   90.00
_cell.angle_gamma   90.00
#
_symmetry.space_group_name_H-M   'P 1'
#
loop_
_entity.id
_entity.type
_entity.pdbx_description
1 polymer ?
#
loop_
_entity_poly.entity_id
_entity_poly.type
_entity_poly.pdbx_seq_one_letter_code
_entity_poly.pdbx_strand_id
1 'polypeptide(L)'
;MTALLAIPNNAEVAIYTDSQAAIEGINRILDASYRINRRKFLKMNNYIILFTIYDLIKTKSLTFNLHKVCGHSGNRWNDMADKIAKQGRDAASCNNDRIIDIRLLCSFSFPLTFLPVWYNISIDRHIRSFTRLVADSLEEVQWSFNKYWSSYFEEIFTTSRWHWGLFWQYVNSLNKGH
;
A
#
# COMPACT_ATOMS: atom_id res chain seq x y z
N MET A 1 -4.69 0.29 13.62
CA MET A 1 -3.67 -0.72 13.96
C MET A 1 -3.31 -0.68 15.44
N THR A 2 -2.77 0.43 15.95
CA THR A 2 -2.36 0.60 17.36
C THR A 2 -3.45 0.22 18.36
N ALA A 3 -4.71 0.58 18.08
CA ALA A 3 -5.85 0.16 18.90
C ALA A 3 -5.94 -1.38 19.03
N LEU A 4 -5.80 -2.14 17.94
CA LEU A 4 -5.83 -3.61 17.97
C LEU A 4 -4.65 -4.23 18.73
N LEU A 5 -3.49 -3.59 18.67
CA LEU A 5 -2.31 -4.03 19.42
C LEU A 5 -2.50 -3.87 20.93
N ALA A 6 -3.19 -2.81 21.37
CA ALA A 6 -3.45 -2.54 22.78
C ALA A 6 -4.56 -3.40 23.41
N ILE A 7 -5.45 -3.97 22.59
CA ILE A 7 -6.56 -4.81 23.05
C ILE A 7 -6.03 -6.13 23.63
N PRO A 8 -6.54 -6.62 24.77
CA PRO A 8 -6.15 -7.92 25.31
C PRO A 8 -6.68 -9.10 24.47
N ASN A 9 -6.10 -10.27 24.65
CA ASN A 9 -6.56 -11.48 23.95
C ASN A 9 -7.96 -11.89 24.41
N ASN A 10 -8.72 -12.53 23.52
CA ASN A 10 -10.09 -13.02 23.75
C ASN A 10 -11.10 -11.92 24.10
N ALA A 11 -10.85 -10.68 23.67
CA ALA A 11 -11.74 -9.57 23.95
C ALA A 11 -12.85 -9.44 22.89
N GLU A 12 -14.00 -8.94 23.33
CA GLU A 12 -15.03 -8.40 22.44
C GLU A 12 -14.78 -6.90 22.23
N VAL A 13 -14.79 -6.49 20.96
CA VAL A 13 -14.35 -5.17 20.54
C VAL A 13 -15.38 -4.57 19.57
N ALA A 14 -15.86 -3.38 19.91
CA ALA A 14 -16.58 -2.51 19.00
C ALA A 14 -15.71 -1.29 18.66
N ILE A 15 -15.35 -1.12 17.39
CA ILE A 15 -14.63 0.07 16.91
C ILE A 15 -15.62 0.99 16.18
N TYR A 16 -15.67 2.23 16.65
CA TYR A 16 -16.42 3.32 16.04
C TYR A 16 -15.46 4.17 15.21
N THR A 17 -15.72 4.28 13.90
CA THR A 17 -14.84 5.03 12.98
C THR A 17 -15.64 5.74 11.90
N ASP A 18 -15.17 6.91 11.49
CA ASP A 18 -15.70 7.64 10.35
C ASP A 18 -15.07 7.22 9.01
N SER A 19 -14.09 6.32 9.01
CA SER A 19 -13.47 5.86 7.77
C SER A 19 -14.28 4.74 7.11
N GLN A 20 -15.15 5.11 6.18
CA GLN A 20 -15.91 4.14 5.38
C GLN A 20 -14.98 3.20 4.60
N ALA A 21 -13.89 3.73 4.06
CA ALA A 21 -12.89 2.93 3.35
C ALA A 21 -12.22 1.88 4.25
N ALA A 22 -11.95 2.22 5.52
CA ALA A 22 -11.41 1.25 6.48
C ALA A 22 -12.44 0.15 6.79
N ILE A 23 -13.71 0.51 6.99
CA ILE A 23 -14.79 -0.45 7.26
C ILE A 23 -14.93 -1.44 6.09
N GLU A 24 -15.01 -0.92 4.86
CA GLU A 24 -15.13 -1.76 3.66
C GLU A 24 -13.91 -2.65 3.46
N GLY A 25 -12.70 -2.12 3.65
CA GLY A 25 -11.47 -2.88 3.51
C GLY A 25 -11.38 -4.03 4.52
N ILE A 26 -11.73 -3.76 5.79
CA ILE A 26 -11.71 -4.77 6.85
C ILE A 26 -12.82 -5.81 6.63
N ASN A 27 -14.04 -5.40 6.32
CA ASN A 27 -15.12 -6.34 6.03
C ASN A 27 -14.77 -7.25 4.83
N ARG A 28 -14.11 -6.68 3.82
CA ARG A 28 -13.61 -7.44 2.67
C ARG A 28 -12.59 -8.50 3.07
N ILE A 29 -11.64 -8.20 3.97
CA ILE A 29 -10.64 -9.19 4.39
C ILE A 29 -11.22 -10.23 5.35
N LEU A 30 -12.23 -9.88 6.13
CA LEU A 30 -12.93 -10.83 6.99
C LEU A 30 -13.71 -11.87 6.17
N ASP A 31 -14.27 -11.47 5.02
CA ASP A 31 -14.85 -12.40 4.04
C ASP A 31 -13.77 -13.32 3.44
N ALA A 32 -13.92 -14.62 3.71
CA ALA A 32 -13.03 -15.66 3.19
C ALA A 32 -12.98 -15.69 1.65
N SER A 33 -14.04 -15.26 0.96
CA SER A 33 -14.10 -15.25 -0.51
C SER A 33 -13.04 -14.35 -1.15
N TYR A 34 -12.67 -13.25 -0.49
CA TYR A 34 -11.64 -12.32 -0.97
C TYR A 34 -10.23 -12.79 -0.64
N ARG A 35 -10.06 -13.52 0.47
CA ARG A 35 -8.76 -14.09 0.87
C ARG A 35 -8.38 -15.32 0.05
N ILE A 36 -9.35 -16.21 -0.23
CA ILE A 36 -9.08 -17.47 -0.92
C ILE A 36 -8.97 -17.26 -2.45
N ASN A 37 -9.70 -16.30 -3.00
CA ASN A 37 -9.69 -16.05 -4.43
C ASN A 37 -8.45 -15.23 -4.83
N ARG A 38 -7.45 -15.92 -5.40
CA ARG A 38 -6.22 -15.31 -5.92
C ARG A 38 -6.46 -14.12 -6.85
N ARG A 39 -7.49 -14.17 -7.72
CA ARG A 39 -7.79 -13.06 -8.64
C ARG A 39 -8.31 -11.84 -7.89
N LYS A 40 -9.17 -12.01 -6.88
CA LYS A 40 -9.63 -10.89 -6.05
C LYS A 40 -8.48 -10.30 -5.23
N PHE A 41 -7.65 -11.16 -4.65
CA PHE A 41 -6.46 -10.77 -3.89
C PHE A 41 -5.48 -9.93 -4.73
N LEU A 42 -5.11 -10.37 -5.93
CA LEU A 42 -4.19 -9.64 -6.81
C LEU A 42 -4.71 -8.27 -7.27
N LYS A 43 -6.01 -8.02 -7.03
CA LYS A 43 -6.67 -6.75 -7.32
C LYS A 43 -6.84 -5.84 -6.10
N MET A 44 -6.40 -6.27 -4.93
CA MET A 44 -6.60 -5.54 -3.68
C MET A 44 -5.50 -4.49 -3.49
N ASN A 45 -5.91 -3.28 -3.09
CA ASN A 45 -4.99 -2.26 -2.57
C ASN A 45 -4.89 -2.39 -1.06
N ASN A 46 -3.81 -1.87 -0.48
CA ASN A 46 -3.60 -1.84 0.96
C ASN A 46 -3.69 -3.24 1.60
N TYR A 47 -3.33 -4.29 0.85
CA TYR A 47 -3.52 -5.65 1.32
C TYR A 47 -2.60 -5.96 2.50
N ILE A 48 -1.42 -5.35 2.58
CA ILE A 48 -0.46 -5.62 3.67
C ILE A 48 -1.11 -5.25 5.01
N ILE A 49 -1.60 -4.01 5.14
CA ILE A 49 -2.28 -3.56 6.35
C ILE A 49 -3.56 -4.33 6.65
N LEU A 50 -4.34 -4.69 5.61
CA LEU A 50 -5.56 -5.48 5.79
C LEU A 50 -5.28 -6.89 6.31
N PHE A 51 -4.26 -7.56 5.78
CA PHE A 51 -3.83 -8.86 6.29
C PHE A 51 -3.25 -8.75 7.70
N THR A 52 -2.52 -7.68 8.02
CA THR A 52 -2.05 -7.42 9.39
C THR A 52 -3.22 -7.33 10.37
N ILE A 53 -4.28 -6.61 10.00
CA ILE A 53 -5.50 -6.50 10.82
C ILE A 53 -6.16 -7.87 10.98
N TYR A 54 -6.28 -8.64 9.90
CA TYR A 54 -6.85 -9.98 9.94
C TYR A 54 -6.06 -10.91 10.87
N ASP A 55 -4.74 -10.94 10.72
CA ASP A 55 -3.82 -11.72 11.55
C ASP A 55 -3.99 -11.34 13.02
N LEU A 56 -3.97 -10.06 13.36
CA LEU A 56 -4.16 -9.60 14.74
C LEU A 56 -5.51 -10.04 15.32
N ILE A 57 -6.59 -9.96 14.54
CA ILE A 57 -7.92 -10.42 14.99
C ILE A 57 -7.89 -11.93 15.27
N LYS A 58 -7.21 -12.72 14.45
CA LYS A 58 -7.12 -14.17 14.62
C LYS A 58 -6.18 -14.60 15.73
N THR A 59 -4.97 -14.06 15.78
CA THR A 59 -3.97 -14.39 16.80
C THR A 59 -4.44 -14.02 18.20
N LYS A 60 -5.22 -12.93 18.33
CA LYS A 60 -5.75 -12.47 19.62
C LYS A 60 -7.16 -12.99 19.91
N SER A 61 -7.73 -13.83 19.04
CA SER A 61 -9.08 -14.39 19.19
C SER A 61 -10.15 -13.32 19.49
N LEU A 62 -10.14 -12.22 18.73
CA LEU A 62 -11.05 -11.10 18.99
C LEU A 62 -12.43 -11.35 18.37
N THR A 63 -13.48 -11.03 19.13
CA THR A 63 -14.82 -10.80 18.57
C THR A 63 -14.87 -9.34 18.14
N PHE A 64 -15.06 -9.09 16.85
CA PHE A 64 -14.76 -7.79 16.25
C PHE A 64 -15.94 -7.21 15.47
N ASN A 65 -16.41 -6.03 15.90
CA ASN A 65 -17.51 -5.29 15.28
C ASN A 65 -17.07 -3.88 14.88
N LEU A 66 -17.52 -3.43 13.71
CA LEU A 66 -17.25 -2.11 13.16
C LEU A 66 -18.53 -1.30 13.05
N HIS A 67 -18.50 -0.08 13.58
CA HIS A 67 -19.60 0.87 13.53
C HIS A 67 -19.17 2.14 12.81
N LYS A 68 -19.91 2.50 11.76
CA LYS A 68 -19.73 3.76 11.06
C LYS A 68 -20.27 4.90 11.92
N VAL A 69 -19.45 5.92 12.14
CA VAL A 69 -19.90 7.21 12.70
C VAL A 69 -19.84 8.31 11.66
N CYS A 70 -20.70 9.32 11.79
CA CYS A 70 -20.64 10.51 10.95
C CYS A 70 -19.39 11.32 11.29
N GLY A 71 -18.57 11.59 10.27
CA GLY A 71 -17.42 12.48 10.42
C GLY A 71 -17.89 13.89 10.77
N HIS A 72 -17.12 14.58 11.61
CA HIS A 72 -17.36 15.98 11.98
C HIS A 72 -18.74 16.25 12.60
N SER A 73 -19.33 15.25 13.24
CA SER A 73 -20.62 15.34 13.92
C SER A 73 -20.52 15.88 15.37
N GLY A 74 -19.33 16.33 15.79
CA GLY A 74 -19.05 16.73 17.17
C GLY A 74 -18.94 15.54 18.14
N ASN A 75 -18.66 14.34 17.63
CA ASN A 75 -18.39 13.19 18.48
C ASN A 75 -17.03 13.39 19.18
N ARG A 76 -17.08 13.73 20.47
CA ARG A 76 -15.91 14.01 21.32
C ARG A 76 -14.80 12.95 21.20
N TRP A 77 -15.16 11.67 21.15
CA TRP A 77 -14.18 10.58 21.12
C TRP A 77 -13.54 10.42 19.74
N ASN A 78 -14.32 10.57 18.67
CA ASN A 78 -13.79 10.55 17.31
C ASN A 78 -12.88 11.76 17.05
N ASP A 79 -13.32 12.96 17.46
CA ASP A 79 -12.54 14.19 17.31
C ASP A 79 -11.21 14.12 18.09
N MET A 80 -11.23 13.52 19.28
CA MET A 80 -10.01 13.27 20.05
C MET A 80 -9.10 12.24 19.36
N ALA A 81 -9.66 11.15 18.82
CA ALA A 81 -8.89 10.15 18.08
C ALA A 81 -8.22 10.76 16.84
N ASP A 82 -8.93 11.60 16.08
CA ASP A 82 -8.39 12.34 14.94
C ASP A 82 -7.25 13.28 15.34
N LYS A 83 -7.42 14.01 16.46
CA LYS A 83 -6.37 14.89 16.99
C LYS A 83 -5.12 14.11 17.36
N ILE A 84 -5.28 12.98 18.06
CA ILE A 84 -4.16 12.10 18.42
C ILE A 84 -3.49 11.52 17.18
N ALA A 85 -4.27 11.11 16.16
CA ALA A 85 -3.74 10.59 14.91
C ALA A 85 -2.89 11.63 14.16
N LYS A 86 -3.35 12.89 14.11
CA LYS A 86 -2.57 14.01 13.53
C LYS A 86 -1.27 14.25 14.29
N GLN A 87 -1.32 14.30 15.62
CA GLN A 87 -0.13 14.44 16.47
C GLN A 87 0.87 13.30 16.25
N GLY A 88 0.38 12.06 16.14
CA GLY A 88 1.21 10.89 15.86
C GLY A 88 1.91 10.98 14.51
N ARG A 89 1.20 11.42 13.46
CA ARG A 89 1.77 11.66 12.14
C ARG A 89 2.86 12.74 12.19
N ASP A 90 2.57 13.87 12.82
CA ASP A 90 3.49 15.01 12.87
C ASP A 90 4.76 14.65 13.67
N ALA A 91 4.63 13.86 14.74
CA ALA A 91 5.76 13.32 15.49
C ALA A 91 6.58 12.32 14.66
N ALA A 92 5.93 11.44 13.89
CA ALA A 92 6.59 10.48 13.01
C ALA A 92 7.38 11.16 11.88
N SER A 93 6.91 12.31 11.38
CA SER A 93 7.66 13.11 10.41
C SER A 93 9.00 13.64 10.95
N CYS A 94 9.12 13.79 12.27
CA CYS A 94 10.33 14.28 12.92
C CYS A 94 11.21 13.15 13.51
N ASN A 95 10.63 11.97 13.72
CA ASN A 95 11.33 10.83 14.32
C ASN A 95 10.80 9.50 13.77
N ASN A 96 11.65 8.80 13.02
CA ASN A 96 11.35 7.52 12.39
C ASN A 96 11.12 6.38 13.41
N ASP A 97 11.63 6.47 14.64
CA ASP A 97 11.40 5.44 15.68
C ASP A 97 9.93 5.36 16.12
N ARG A 98 9.12 6.36 15.76
CA ARG A 98 7.67 6.39 16.00
C ARG A 98 6.88 5.65 14.92
N ILE A 99 7.53 5.20 13.85
CA ILE A 99 6.90 4.45 12.76
C ILE A 99 6.96 2.96 13.08
N ILE A 100 5.80 2.32 13.12
CA ILE A 100 5.71 0.87 13.28
C ILE A 100 5.91 0.23 11.91
N ASP A 101 6.96 -0.59 11.79
CA ASP A 101 7.14 -1.43 10.60
C ASP A 101 6.11 -2.56 10.62
N ILE A 102 5.12 -2.45 9.73
CA ILE A 102 4.03 -3.41 9.58
C ILE A 102 4.55 -4.81 9.26
N ARG A 103 5.71 -4.93 8.60
CA ARG A 103 6.31 -6.22 8.25
C ARG A 103 6.67 -7.06 9.48
N LEU A 104 6.89 -6.41 10.62
CA LEU A 104 7.17 -7.09 11.90
C LEU A 104 5.90 -7.65 12.56
N LEU A 105 4.72 -7.20 12.14
CA LEU A 105 3.43 -7.61 12.69
C LEU A 105 2.73 -8.66 11.84
N CYS A 106 3.00 -8.69 10.54
CA CYS A 106 2.46 -9.71 9.64
C CYS A 106 3.08 -11.07 9.89
N SER A 107 2.26 -12.09 10.11
CA SER A 107 2.74 -13.48 10.16
C SER A 107 3.04 -14.05 8.76
N PHE A 108 2.60 -13.35 7.69
CA PHE A 108 2.56 -13.85 6.31
C PHE A 108 1.93 -15.25 6.22
N SER A 109 0.91 -15.51 7.04
CA SER A 109 0.10 -16.71 6.90
C SER A 109 -0.87 -16.55 5.73
N PHE A 110 -1.28 -17.69 5.16
CA PHE A 110 -2.10 -17.81 3.94
C PHE A 110 -3.13 -16.67 3.74
N PRO A 111 -3.19 -16.04 2.56
CA PRO A 111 -2.70 -16.51 1.25
C PRO A 111 -1.33 -15.95 0.82
N LEU A 112 -0.68 -15.12 1.63
CA LEU A 112 0.60 -14.48 1.27
C LEU A 112 1.77 -15.36 1.70
N THR A 113 2.17 -16.34 0.89
CA THR A 113 3.40 -17.12 1.16
C THR A 113 4.68 -16.31 1.02
N PHE A 114 4.61 -15.13 0.41
CA PHE A 114 5.69 -14.16 0.31
C PHE A 114 5.14 -12.74 0.20
N LEU A 115 5.94 -11.74 0.57
CA LEU A 115 5.64 -10.32 0.38
C LEU A 115 6.33 -9.80 -0.89
N PRO A 116 5.59 -9.35 -1.92
CA PRO A 116 6.22 -8.79 -3.10
C PRO A 116 6.83 -7.42 -2.77
N VAL A 117 8.11 -7.27 -3.12
CA VAL A 117 8.91 -6.06 -2.90
C VAL A 117 9.55 -5.59 -4.21
N TRP A 118 9.74 -4.28 -4.35
CA TRP A 118 10.47 -3.63 -5.43
C TRP A 118 11.53 -2.71 -4.80
N TYR A 119 12.82 -2.97 -5.05
CA TYR A 119 13.93 -2.27 -4.39
C TYR A 119 13.75 -2.17 -2.86
N ASN A 120 13.43 -3.30 -2.21
CA ASN A 120 13.19 -3.39 -0.76
C ASN A 120 11.97 -2.60 -0.23
N ILE A 121 11.14 -2.04 -1.12
CA ILE A 121 9.88 -1.39 -0.79
C ILE A 121 8.74 -2.37 -1.07
N SER A 122 7.86 -2.57 -0.09
CA SER A 122 6.71 -3.47 -0.26
C SER A 122 5.70 -2.92 -1.26
N ILE A 123 5.23 -3.77 -2.16
CA ILE A 123 4.24 -3.40 -3.17
C ILE A 123 2.86 -3.51 -2.52
N ASP A 124 2.36 -2.46 -1.86
CA ASP A 124 1.05 -2.46 -1.18
C ASP A 124 -0.12 -1.96 -2.06
N ARG A 125 -0.16 -2.44 -3.29
CA ARG A 125 -1.19 -2.07 -4.27
C ARG A 125 -1.58 -3.24 -5.13
N HIS A 126 -2.56 -3.03 -6.00
CA HIS A 126 -3.03 -3.99 -6.99
C HIS A 126 -1.86 -4.60 -7.80
N ILE A 127 -1.38 -5.76 -7.34
CA ILE A 127 -0.14 -6.39 -7.81
C ILE A 127 -0.16 -6.57 -9.32
N ARG A 128 -1.28 -7.05 -9.88
CA ARG A 128 -1.41 -7.25 -11.34
C ARG A 128 -1.23 -5.97 -12.16
N SER A 129 -1.68 -4.84 -11.63
CA SER A 129 -1.56 -3.56 -12.33
C SER A 129 -0.15 -3.01 -12.21
N PHE A 130 0.50 -3.24 -11.05
CA PHE A 130 1.91 -2.93 -10.87
C PHE A 130 2.80 -3.76 -11.79
N THR A 131 2.60 -5.08 -11.87
CA THR A 131 3.39 -5.94 -12.76
C THR A 131 3.22 -5.56 -14.22
N ARG A 132 1.98 -5.21 -14.62
CA ARG A 132 1.72 -4.72 -15.98
C ARG A 132 2.45 -3.40 -16.24
N LEU A 133 2.36 -2.43 -15.33
CA LEU A 133 3.06 -1.16 -15.45
C LEU A 133 4.57 -1.35 -15.65
N VAL A 134 5.19 -2.25 -14.87
CA VAL A 134 6.62 -2.54 -14.98
C VAL A 134 6.95 -3.20 -16.33
N ALA A 135 6.13 -4.14 -16.79
CA ALA A 135 6.31 -4.79 -18.08
C ALA A 135 6.18 -3.79 -19.25
N ASP A 136 5.11 -2.99 -19.26
CA ASP A 136 4.87 -1.97 -20.28
C ASP A 136 6.05 -0.97 -20.32
N SER A 137 6.53 -0.52 -19.14
CA SER A 137 7.69 0.38 -19.05
C SER A 137 8.97 -0.25 -19.61
N LEU A 138 9.18 -1.54 -19.38
CA LEU A 138 10.34 -2.26 -19.91
C LEU A 138 10.27 -2.38 -21.43
N GLU A 139 9.09 -2.70 -21.97
CA GLU A 139 8.86 -2.73 -23.41
C GLU A 139 9.13 -1.34 -24.02
N GLU A 140 8.55 -0.27 -23.47
CA GLU A 140 8.77 1.11 -23.94
C GLU A 140 10.26 1.46 -24.00
N VAL A 141 11.04 1.09 -22.98
CA VAL A 141 12.49 1.27 -22.97
C VAL A 141 13.17 0.45 -24.08
N GLN A 142 12.79 -0.81 -24.28
CA GLN A 142 13.34 -1.63 -25.38
C GLN A 142 13.03 -1.04 -26.76
N TRP A 143 11.81 -0.54 -26.96
CA TRP A 143 11.42 0.16 -28.19
C TRP A 143 12.24 1.42 -28.42
N SER A 144 12.53 2.17 -27.37
CA SER A 144 13.35 3.37 -27.46
C SER A 144 14.80 3.08 -27.90
N PHE A 145 15.35 1.90 -27.54
CA PHE A 145 16.68 1.46 -27.98
C PHE A 145 16.71 0.84 -29.38
N ASN A 146 15.56 0.62 -30.01
CA ASN A 146 15.50 0.05 -31.34
C ASN A 146 16.02 1.06 -32.37
N LYS A 147 17.13 0.71 -33.05
CA LYS A 147 17.77 1.57 -34.06
C LYS A 147 16.80 2.05 -35.14
N TYR A 148 15.81 1.23 -35.51
CA TYR A 148 14.83 1.57 -36.52
C TYR A 148 13.95 2.78 -36.13
N TRP A 149 13.70 2.96 -34.82
CA TRP A 149 12.86 4.04 -34.28
C TRP A 149 13.68 5.16 -33.62
N SER A 150 15.01 5.07 -33.65
CA SER A 150 15.91 6.00 -32.96
C SER A 150 15.66 7.47 -33.32
N SER A 151 15.34 7.76 -34.58
CA SER A 151 15.05 9.11 -35.07
C SER A 151 13.82 9.76 -34.44
N TYR A 152 12.85 8.98 -33.95
CA TYR A 152 11.65 9.50 -33.28
C TYR A 152 11.96 10.11 -31.91
N PHE A 153 13.06 9.67 -31.28
CA PHE A 153 13.50 10.09 -29.95
C PHE A 153 14.63 11.14 -30.00
N GLU A 154 14.96 11.66 -31.18
CA GLU A 154 15.88 12.79 -31.35
C GLU A 154 15.18 14.13 -31.07
N GLU A 155 15.93 15.11 -30.56
CA GLU A 155 15.40 16.41 -30.09
C GLU A 155 14.59 17.18 -31.14
N ILE A 156 14.78 16.91 -32.43
CA ILE A 156 14.07 17.55 -33.55
C ILE A 156 12.54 17.36 -33.44
N PHE A 157 12.07 16.28 -32.81
CA PHE A 157 10.64 15.97 -32.62
C PHE A 157 10.12 16.28 -31.22
N THR A 158 10.94 16.87 -30.34
CA THR A 158 10.50 17.20 -28.99
C THR A 158 9.56 18.41 -29.01
N THR A 159 8.27 18.14 -28.84
CA THR A 159 7.35 19.16 -28.32
C THR A 159 7.84 19.58 -26.93
N SER A 160 7.58 20.83 -26.52
CA SER A 160 8.07 21.48 -25.29
C SER A 160 7.73 20.78 -23.95
N ARG A 161 7.22 19.55 -24.01
CA ARG A 161 6.72 18.76 -22.90
C ARG A 161 7.63 17.56 -22.56
N TRP A 162 8.51 17.13 -23.47
CA TRP A 162 9.36 15.95 -23.26
C TRP A 162 10.81 16.23 -23.69
N HIS A 163 11.76 16.03 -22.79
CA HIS A 163 13.20 16.26 -23.04
C HIS A 163 13.94 14.93 -23.18
N TRP A 164 13.92 14.33 -24.37
CA TRP A 164 14.55 13.04 -24.65
C TRP A 164 16.07 13.04 -24.43
N GLY A 165 16.75 14.17 -24.66
CA GLY A 165 18.19 14.31 -24.37
C GLY A 165 18.53 14.05 -22.89
N LEU A 166 17.75 14.59 -21.96
CA LEU A 166 17.92 14.35 -20.51
C LEU A 166 17.59 12.89 -20.14
N PHE A 167 16.55 12.33 -20.74
CA PHE A 167 16.19 10.92 -20.57
C PHE A 167 17.35 9.99 -20.95
N TRP A 168 17.96 10.20 -22.12
CA TRP A 168 19.07 9.37 -22.59
C TRP A 168 20.34 9.54 -21.75
N GLN A 169 20.62 10.75 -21.26
CA GLN A 169 21.73 10.98 -20.33
C GLN A 169 21.54 10.17 -19.04
N TYR A 170 20.34 10.19 -18.45
CA TYR A 170 20.02 9.42 -17.27
C TYR A 170 20.12 7.92 -17.51
N VAL A 171 19.52 7.40 -18.59
CA VAL A 171 19.56 5.97 -18.94
C VAL A 171 21.00 5.49 -19.18
N ASN A 172 21.82 6.28 -19.87
CA ASN A 172 23.24 5.96 -20.08
C ASN A 172 24.06 6.02 -18.78
N SER A 173 23.66 6.83 -17.80
CA SER A 173 24.31 6.86 -16.48
C SER A 173 24.07 5.59 -15.68
N LEU A 174 22.89 4.96 -15.84
CA LEU A 174 22.57 3.67 -15.20
C LEU A 174 23.41 2.52 -15.78
N ASN A 175 23.67 2.53 -17.09
CA ASN A 175 24.49 1.50 -17.74
C ASN A 175 25.99 1.61 -17.43
N LYS A 176 26.48 2.72 -16.86
CA LYS A 176 27.88 2.92 -16.47
C LYS A 176 28.19 2.52 -15.02
N GLY A 177 27.16 2.14 -14.25
CA GLY A 177 27.27 1.78 -12.83
C GLY A 177 27.49 0.29 -12.55
N HIS A 178 27.77 -0.52 -13.57
CA HIS A 178 28.09 -1.95 -13.46
C HIS A 178 29.51 -2.22 -13.97
#